data_AF-A0A0W0TVA8-F1
#
_entry.id   AF-A0A0W0TVA8-F1
#
_cell.length_a   1.000
_cell.length_b   1.000
_cell.length_c   1.000
_cell.angle_alpha   90.00
_cell.angle_beta   90.00
_cell.angle_gamma   90.00
#
_symmetry.space_group_name_H-M   'P 1'
#
loop_
_entity.id
_entity.type
_entity.pdbx_description
1 polymer ?
#
loop_
_entity_poly.entity_id
_entity_poly.type
_entity_poly.pdbx_seq_one_letter_code
_entity_poly.pdbx_strand_id
1 'polypeptide(L)'
;MLAEELLTVIQSIIAEEQQWQTQVRFNWVREFGKNLVILMNPDYAVEFLKLAEPEFQLPKGIIAINQLMNDKYMLPCTKIEGIKIILTAKGYDGVNEHKSWNRTDATHGIYCRLAKQIREYEQQCNRDERHYTQAVTSP
;
A
#
# COMPACT_ATOMS: atom_id res chain seq x y z
N MET A 1 0.45 1.56 20.69
CA MET A 1 -0.19 2.24 19.53
C MET A 1 -1.46 1.46 19.20
N LEU A 2 -2.60 2.13 19.01
CA LEU A 2 -3.85 1.49 18.59
C LEU A 2 -3.86 1.24 17.07
N ALA A 3 -4.67 0.28 16.62
CA ALA A 3 -4.80 -0.04 15.20
C ALA A 3 -5.22 1.19 14.35
N GLU A 4 -6.14 2.00 14.85
CA GLU A 4 -6.60 3.22 14.17
C GLU A 4 -5.52 4.30 14.08
N GLU A 5 -4.66 4.40 15.10
CA GLU A 5 -3.51 5.30 15.08
C GLU A 5 -2.52 4.87 13.99
N LEU A 6 -2.23 3.57 13.89
CA LEU A 6 -1.37 3.05 12.82
C LEU A 6 -1.96 3.33 11.43
N LEU A 7 -3.25 3.13 11.24
CA LEU A 7 -3.91 3.44 9.96
C LEU A 7 -3.79 4.94 9.62
N THR A 8 -3.91 5.82 10.62
CA THR A 8 -3.71 7.27 10.44
C THR A 8 -2.26 7.57 10.02
N VAL A 9 -1.27 6.93 10.65
CA VAL A 9 0.16 7.07 10.29
C VAL A 9 0.43 6.54 8.88
N ILE A 10 -0.14 5.40 8.51
CA ILE A 10 -0.04 4.86 7.15
C ILE A 10 -0.60 5.87 6.14
N GLN A 11 -1.76 6.45 6.43
CA GLN A 11 -2.38 7.45 5.56
C GLN A 11 -1.51 8.70 5.42
N SER A 12 -0.91 9.19 6.52
CA SER A 12 -0.02 10.35 6.46
C SER A 12 1.22 10.06 5.62
N ILE A 13 1.84 8.88 5.76
CA ILE A 13 3.02 8.49 4.97
C ILE A 13 2.71 8.45 3.47
N ILE A 14 1.53 7.94 3.09
CA ILE A 14 1.10 7.91 1.69
C ILE A 14 0.84 9.32 1.16
N ALA A 15 0.28 10.21 1.99
CA ALA A 15 -0.03 11.58 1.63
C ALA A 15 1.20 12.49 1.46
N GLU A 16 2.37 12.09 1.94
CA GLU A 16 3.62 12.83 1.73
C GLU A 16 4.02 12.90 0.24
N GLU A 17 3.65 11.90 -0.55
CA GLU A 17 3.85 11.93 -2.00
C GLU A 17 2.59 12.50 -2.67
N GLN A 18 2.73 13.71 -3.20
CA GLN A 18 1.62 14.41 -3.86
C GLN A 18 1.57 14.15 -5.38
N GLN A 19 2.65 13.65 -5.98
CA GLN A 19 2.79 13.49 -7.43
C GLN A 19 2.95 12.02 -7.83
N TRP A 20 2.02 11.18 -7.37
CA TRP A 20 2.03 9.73 -7.63
C TRP A 20 2.17 9.31 -9.10
N GLN A 21 1.62 10.10 -10.02
CA GLN A 21 1.76 9.88 -11.47
C GLN A 21 3.23 9.78 -11.93
N THR A 22 4.14 10.50 -11.29
CA THR A 22 5.60 10.46 -11.59
C THR A 22 6.27 9.20 -11.04
N GLN A 23 5.61 8.55 -10.09
CA GLN A 23 6.08 7.34 -9.42
C GLN A 23 5.64 6.06 -10.14
N VAL A 24 4.74 6.19 -11.11
CA VAL A 24 4.28 5.12 -11.99
C VAL A 24 5.32 4.90 -13.10
N ARG A 25 6.25 3.97 -12.89
CA ARG A 25 7.24 3.63 -13.93
C ARG A 25 6.55 3.16 -15.21
N PHE A 26 7.16 3.53 -16.34
CA PHE A 26 6.68 3.23 -17.71
C PHE A 26 5.27 3.76 -18.00
N ASN A 27 4.84 4.84 -17.35
CA ASN A 27 3.52 5.42 -17.63
C ASN A 27 3.36 5.81 -19.11
N TRP A 28 4.45 6.25 -19.76
CA TRP A 28 4.46 6.54 -21.20
C TRP A 28 4.08 5.32 -22.07
N VAL A 29 4.44 4.10 -21.66
CA VAL A 29 4.07 2.86 -22.39
C VAL A 29 2.57 2.61 -22.25
N ARG A 30 2.02 2.86 -21.06
CA ARG A 30 0.57 2.78 -20.83
C ARG A 30 -0.17 3.83 -21.67
N GLU A 31 0.35 5.05 -21.74
CA GLU A 31 -0.21 6.14 -22.55
C GLU A 31 -0.20 5.79 -24.05
N PHE A 32 0.88 5.17 -24.53
CA PHE A 32 0.93 4.65 -25.88
C PHE A 32 -0.13 3.56 -26.13
N GLY A 33 -0.27 2.59 -25.22
CA GLY A 33 -1.30 1.56 -25.32
C GLY A 33 -2.72 2.13 -25.31
N LYS A 34 -2.96 3.16 -24.49
CA LYS A 34 -4.23 3.90 -24.44
C LYS A 34 -4.59 4.51 -25.80
N ASN A 35 -3.63 5.18 -26.43
CA ASN A 35 -3.83 5.79 -27.74
C ASN A 35 -4.10 4.74 -28.83
N LEU A 36 -3.44 3.58 -28.76
CA LEU A 36 -3.71 2.47 -29.67
C LEU A 36 -5.14 1.93 -29.52
N VAL A 37 -5.63 1.75 -28.28
CA VAL A 37 -7.00 1.27 -28.02
C VAL A 37 -8.02 2.28 -28.57
N ILE A 38 -7.81 3.57 -28.32
CA ILE A 38 -8.67 4.65 -28.85
C ILE A 38 -8.73 4.62 -30.38
N LEU A 39 -7.59 4.40 -31.04
CA LEU A 39 -7.51 4.38 -32.50
C LEU A 39 -8.15 3.12 -33.11
N MET A 40 -7.90 1.96 -32.51
CA MET A 40 -8.28 0.66 -33.08
C MET A 40 -9.70 0.23 -32.72
N ASN A 41 -10.21 0.65 -31.56
CA ASN A 41 -11.50 0.22 -31.02
C ASN A 41 -12.19 1.39 -30.28
N PRO A 42 -12.62 2.44 -31.01
CA PRO A 42 -13.18 3.65 -30.40
C PRO A 42 -14.44 3.37 -29.56
N ASP A 43 -15.25 2.38 -29.95
CA ASP A 43 -16.48 2.01 -29.25
C ASP A 43 -16.23 1.49 -27.83
N TYR A 44 -15.10 0.83 -27.60
CA TYR A 44 -14.70 0.28 -26.30
C TYR A 44 -13.76 1.19 -25.51
N ALA A 45 -13.23 2.23 -26.16
CA ALA A 45 -12.21 3.08 -25.59
C ALA A 45 -12.68 3.77 -24.30
N VAL A 46 -13.93 4.20 -24.23
CA VAL A 46 -14.49 4.89 -23.05
C VAL A 46 -14.51 3.99 -21.82
N GLU A 47 -14.92 2.74 -21.96
CA GLU A 47 -14.96 1.79 -20.84
C GLU A 47 -13.56 1.36 -20.42
N PHE A 48 -12.68 1.09 -21.38
CA PHE A 48 -11.27 0.80 -21.13
C PHE A 48 -10.60 1.92 -20.33
N LEU A 49 -10.81 3.18 -20.74
CA LEU A 49 -10.25 4.35 -20.07
C LEU A 49 -10.70 4.44 -18.61
N LYS A 50 -12.00 4.26 -18.35
CA LYS A 50 -12.54 4.29 -16.98
C LYS A 50 -11.91 3.23 -16.07
N LEU A 51 -11.68 2.03 -16.60
CA LEU A 51 -11.09 0.94 -15.84
C LEU A 51 -9.58 1.11 -15.64
N ALA A 52 -8.89 1.69 -16.63
CA ALA A 52 -7.44 1.81 -16.61
C ALA A 52 -6.95 3.08 -15.89
N GLU A 53 -7.76 4.15 -15.82
CA GLU A 53 -7.41 5.45 -15.25
C GLU A 53 -6.67 5.36 -13.89
N PRO A 54 -7.11 4.56 -12.90
CA PRO A 54 -6.42 4.49 -11.62
C PRO A 54 -4.96 4.01 -11.74
N GLU A 55 -4.67 3.13 -12.70
CA GLU A 55 -3.31 2.59 -12.91
C GLU A 55 -2.34 3.59 -13.53
N PHE A 56 -2.83 4.67 -14.13
CA PHE A 56 -2.00 5.78 -14.62
C PHE A 56 -1.62 6.76 -13.52
N GLN A 57 -2.49 6.88 -12.50
CA GLN A 57 -2.35 7.86 -11.44
C GLN A 57 -1.49 7.34 -10.28
N LEU A 58 -1.55 6.03 -10.01
CA LEU A 58 -1.00 5.45 -8.77
C LEU A 58 -0.26 4.13 -9.03
N PRO A 59 0.84 3.85 -8.32
CA PRO A 59 1.43 2.52 -8.30
C PRO A 59 0.42 1.49 -7.79
N LYS A 60 0.31 0.31 -8.44
CA LYS A 60 -0.69 -0.71 -8.10
C LYS A 60 -0.75 -1.10 -6.61
N GLY A 61 0.40 -1.09 -5.93
CA GLY A 61 0.42 -1.37 -4.49
C GLY A 61 -0.23 -0.28 -3.65
N ILE A 62 -0.07 0.99 -4.03
CA ILE A 62 -0.72 2.13 -3.35
C ILE A 62 -2.23 2.10 -3.63
N ILE A 63 -2.65 1.74 -4.85
CA ILE A 63 -4.07 1.53 -5.17
C ILE A 63 -4.69 0.49 -4.23
N ALA A 64 -4.05 -0.67 -4.10
CA ALA A 64 -4.54 -1.75 -3.24
C ALA A 64 -4.58 -1.35 -1.75
N ILE A 65 -3.58 -0.61 -1.27
CA ILE A 65 -3.59 -0.08 0.11
C ILE A 65 -4.75 0.92 0.29
N ASN A 66 -4.91 1.88 -0.63
CA ASN A 66 -6.00 2.86 -0.56
C ASN A 66 -7.39 2.19 -0.59
N GLN A 67 -7.56 1.09 -1.33
CA GLN A 67 -8.81 0.32 -1.34
C GLN A 67 -9.12 -0.26 0.04
N LEU A 68 -8.14 -0.86 0.72
CA LEU A 68 -8.32 -1.36 2.09
C LEU A 68 -8.62 -0.23 3.07
N MET A 69 -7.92 0.90 2.94
CA MET A 69 -8.11 2.06 3.80
C MET A 69 -9.54 2.62 3.70
N ASN A 70 -10.07 2.70 2.48
CA ASN A 70 -11.38 3.27 2.18
C ASN A 70 -12.57 2.34 2.46
N ASP A 71 -12.34 1.05 2.72
CA ASP A 71 -13.39 0.11 3.09
C ASP A 71 -13.93 0.44 4.49
N LYS A 72 -15.16 0.94 4.58
CA LYS A 72 -15.78 1.35 5.85
C LYS A 72 -16.21 0.19 6.73
N TYR A 73 -16.36 -1.01 6.17
CA TYR A 73 -16.90 -2.18 6.87
C TYR A 73 -15.80 -3.12 7.39
N MET A 74 -14.56 -2.93 6.92
CA MET A 74 -13.43 -3.74 7.34
C MET A 74 -12.86 -3.26 8.69
N LEU A 75 -12.62 -4.22 9.60
CA LEU A 75 -12.02 -3.95 10.90
C LEU A 75 -10.60 -3.38 10.76
N PRO A 76 -10.17 -2.45 11.64
CA PRO A 76 -8.83 -1.84 11.57
C PRO A 76 -7.69 -2.86 11.53
N CYS A 77 -7.70 -3.88 12.38
CA CYS A 77 -6.67 -4.92 12.38
C CYS A 77 -6.64 -5.72 11.06
N THR A 78 -7.80 -5.99 10.45
CA THR A 78 -7.89 -6.67 9.16
C THR A 78 -7.31 -5.83 8.03
N LYS A 79 -7.53 -4.50 8.07
CA LYS A 79 -6.87 -3.57 7.12
C LYS A 79 -5.36 -3.62 7.25
N ILE A 80 -4.84 -3.57 8.48
CA ILE A 80 -3.39 -3.63 8.74
C ILE A 80 -2.80 -4.94 8.18
N GLU A 81 -3.42 -6.08 8.45
CA GLU A 81 -2.97 -7.38 7.93
C GLU A 81 -3.01 -7.43 6.40
N GLY A 82 -4.08 -6.90 5.78
CA GLY A 82 -4.16 -6.79 4.33
C GLY A 82 -3.04 -5.92 3.73
N ILE A 83 -2.74 -4.79 4.35
CA ILE A 83 -1.65 -3.89 3.93
C ILE A 83 -0.30 -4.60 4.07
N LYS A 84 -0.07 -5.31 5.17
CA LYS A 84 1.12 -6.13 5.40
C LYS A 84 1.29 -7.20 4.33
N ILE A 85 0.22 -7.91 3.95
CA ILE A 85 0.26 -8.90 2.87
C ILE A 85 0.67 -8.25 1.55
N ILE A 86 0.10 -7.09 1.21
CA ILE A 86 0.44 -6.34 -0.01
C ILE A 86 1.93 -5.95 -0.03
N LEU A 87 2.47 -5.47 1.10
CA LEU A 87 3.87 -5.07 1.23
C LEU A 87 4.81 -6.29 1.18
N THR A 88 4.46 -7.36 1.88
CA THR A 88 5.25 -8.61 1.92
C THR A 88 5.33 -9.25 0.54
N ALA A 89 4.21 -9.31 -0.20
CA ALA A 89 4.18 -9.80 -1.58
C ALA A 89 5.06 -8.97 -2.53
N LYS A 90 5.44 -7.76 -2.13
CA LYS A 90 6.35 -6.87 -2.87
C LYS A 90 7.79 -6.93 -2.36
N GLY A 91 8.05 -7.70 -1.30
CA GLY A 91 9.36 -7.89 -0.69
C GLY A 91 9.69 -6.88 0.43
N TYR A 92 8.67 -6.40 1.16
CA TYR A 92 8.86 -5.52 2.31
C TYR A 92 8.18 -6.10 3.55
N ASP A 93 8.98 -6.51 4.55
CA ASP A 93 8.49 -7.07 5.83
C ASP A 93 8.91 -6.23 7.07
N GLY A 94 9.51 -5.07 6.81
CA GLY A 94 10.03 -4.17 7.85
C GLY A 94 11.45 -4.47 8.34
N VAL A 95 12.09 -5.54 7.83
CA VAL A 95 13.52 -5.87 8.04
C VAL A 95 14.23 -6.04 6.70
N ASN A 96 13.65 -6.87 5.86
CA ASN A 96 14.09 -7.12 4.52
C ASN A 96 13.35 -6.16 3.60
N GLU A 97 14.13 -5.52 2.73
CA GLU A 97 13.63 -4.56 1.76
C GLU A 97 14.14 -5.00 0.39
N HIS A 98 13.23 -5.33 -0.53
CA HIS A 98 13.59 -5.69 -1.89
C HIS A 98 13.24 -4.55 -2.87
N LYS A 99 14.27 -3.81 -3.29
CA LYS A 99 14.14 -2.80 -4.33
C LYS A 99 13.91 -3.47 -5.68
N SER A 100 12.77 -3.20 -6.30
CA SER A 100 12.46 -3.70 -7.65
C SER A 100 12.71 -2.61 -8.71
N TRP A 101 13.18 -3.03 -9.89
CA TRP A 101 13.41 -2.15 -11.04
C TRP A 101 12.13 -1.45 -11.54
N ASN A 102 10.96 -1.98 -11.18
CA ASN A 102 9.65 -1.42 -11.55
C ASN A 102 9.13 -0.35 -10.57
N ARG A 103 9.90 0.01 -9.54
CA ARG A 103 9.55 1.04 -8.55
C ARG A 103 10.54 2.19 -8.60
N THR A 104 10.04 3.40 -8.41
CA THR A 104 10.89 4.56 -8.15
C THR A 104 11.45 4.53 -6.73
N ASP A 105 12.47 5.34 -6.49
CA ASP A 105 13.10 5.44 -5.17
C ASP A 105 12.13 5.99 -4.13
N ALA A 106 11.25 6.92 -4.50
CA ALA A 106 10.21 7.44 -3.60
C ALA A 106 9.18 6.36 -3.23
N THR A 107 8.66 5.61 -4.22
CA THR A 107 7.74 4.49 -3.95
C THR A 107 8.40 3.44 -3.06
N HIS A 108 9.67 3.12 -3.33
CA HIS A 108 10.43 2.19 -2.51
C HIS A 108 10.56 2.70 -1.06
N GLY A 109 10.95 3.96 -0.87
CA GLY A 109 11.07 4.57 0.46
C GLY A 109 9.76 4.60 1.23
N ILE A 110 8.63 4.86 0.55
CA ILE A 110 7.30 4.78 1.16
C ILE A 110 7.00 3.35 1.62
N TYR A 111 7.20 2.34 0.77
CA TYR A 111 6.98 0.94 1.18
C TYR A 111 7.85 0.50 2.35
N CYS A 112 9.12 0.91 2.40
CA CYS A 112 9.99 0.63 3.53
C CYS A 112 9.44 1.24 4.82
N ARG A 113 9.00 2.51 4.79
CA ARG A 113 8.45 3.19 5.97
C ARG A 113 7.13 2.56 6.44
N LEU A 114 6.23 2.23 5.51
CA LEU A 114 4.98 1.54 5.84
C LEU A 114 5.25 0.20 6.52
N ALA A 115 6.15 -0.62 5.95
CA ALA A 115 6.48 -1.93 6.51
C ALA A 115 7.14 -1.82 7.90
N LYS A 116 7.98 -0.80 8.13
CA LYS A 116 8.57 -0.52 9.45
C LYS A 116 7.52 -0.15 10.48
N GLN A 117 6.59 0.74 10.16
CA GLN A 117 5.53 1.14 11.09
C GLN A 117 4.63 -0.04 11.48
N ILE A 118 4.27 -0.90 10.52
CA ILE A 118 3.51 -2.13 10.80
C ILE A 118 4.30 -3.06 11.73
N ARG A 119 5.59 -3.27 11.45
CA ARG A 119 6.45 -4.11 12.28
C ARG A 119 6.59 -3.57 13.71
N GLU A 120 6.76 -2.26 13.88
CA GLU A 120 6.83 -1.60 15.19
C GLU A 120 5.55 -1.81 15.99
N TYR A 121 4.38 -1.67 15.34
CA TYR A 121 3.09 -1.97 15.93
C TYR A 121 2.97 -3.44 16.38
N GLU A 122 3.35 -4.40 15.52
CA GLU A 122 3.33 -5.83 15.88
C GLU A 122 4.24 -6.15 17.08
N GLN A 123 5.41 -5.53 17.14
CA GLN A 123 6.32 -5.71 18.28
C GLN A 123 5.74 -5.16 19.58
N GLN A 124 4.99 -4.06 19.53
CA GLN A 124 4.31 -3.51 20.69
C GLN A 124 3.19 -4.45 21.16
N CYS A 125 2.30 -4.90 20.26
CA CYS A 125 1.24 -5.85 20.61
C CYS A 125 1.80 -7.13 21.25
N ASN A 126 2.85 -7.71 20.67
CA ASN A 126 3.50 -8.92 21.19
C ASN A 126 4.20 -8.72 22.55
N ARG A 127 4.57 -7.49 22.92
CA ARG A 127 5.12 -7.18 24.25
C ARG A 127 4.00 -7.07 25.27
N ASP A 128 2.91 -6.39 24.90
CA ASP A 128 1.77 -6.18 25.77
C ASP A 128 1.08 -7.52 26.13
N GLU A 129 0.95 -8.44 25.17
CA GLU A 129 0.43 -9.80 25.42
C GLU A 129 1.30 -10.59 26.41
N ARG A 130 2.63 -10.48 26.29
CA ARG A 130 3.59 -11.16 27.18
C ARG A 130 3.58 -10.59 28.60
N HIS A 131 3.43 -9.28 28.74
CA HIS A 131 3.27 -8.66 30.06
C HIS A 131 1.96 -9.07 30.73
N TYR A 132 0.87 -9.20 29.96
CA TYR A 132 -0.40 -9.66 30.50
C TYR A 132 -0.34 -11.12 30.97
N THR A 133 0.32 -12.01 30.21
CA THR A 133 0.44 -13.43 30.61
C THR A 133 1.31 -13.61 31.86
N GLN A 134 2.39 -12.85 32.02
CA GLN A 134 3.25 -12.93 33.22
C GLN A 134 2.57 -12.43 34.50
N ALA A 135 1.70 -11.42 34.39
CA ALA A 135 0.93 -10.89 35.52
C ALA A 135 -0.15 -11.86 36.02
N VAL A 136 -0.73 -12.68 35.14
CA VAL A 136 -1.79 -13.65 35.49
C VAL A 136 -1.22 -14.94 36.08
N THR A 137 0.06 -15.26 35.83
CA THR A 137 0.73 -16.48 36.33
C THR A 137 1.57 -16.28 37.60
N SER A 138 1.53 -15.10 38.22
CA SER A 138 2.26 -14.83 39.47
C SER A 138 1.30 -14.97 40.67
N PRO A 139 1.40 -16.03 41.48
CA PRO A 139 0.60 -16.22 42.70
C PRO A 139 1.00 -15.29 43.85
#